data_AF-A0A382N762-F1
#
_entry.id   AF-A0A382N762-F1
#
_cell.length_a   1.000
_cell.length_b   1.000
_cell.length_c   1.000
_cell.angle_alpha   90.00
_cell.angle_beta   90.00
_cell.angle_gamma   90.00
#
_symmetry.space_group_name_H-M   'P 1'
#
loop_
_entity.id
_entity.type
_entity.pdbx_description
1 polymer ?
#
loop_
_entity_poly.entity_id
_entity_poly.type
_entity_poly.pdbx_seq_one_letter_code
_entity_poly.pdbx_strand_id
1 'polypeptide(L)'
;MDANLFKIRLLSKQVRVLTNEHGVRKILFLLISRIVRVTLVMVSLPIVPLLRISNRIYPVKLVNIRSKEIGHFVADTEYYLRRTSLKANPVFLLGYFGKFISNKQWAKMVKRHFLVNGCFRYLAVANRLFSGAEKYEFELLDGEGGFRGQFGIVPHTIPQIRFLDDENKGGWEYLDSCGIREKDKYICL
;
A
#
# COMPACT_ATOMS: atom_id res chain seq x y z
N MET A 1 29.52 38.35 38.87
CA MET A 1 28.76 38.23 37.60
C MET A 1 28.64 36.76 37.26
N ASP A 2 27.42 36.25 37.34
CA ASP A 2 27.10 34.84 37.57
C ASP A 2 27.31 33.91 36.37
N ALA A 3 28.14 32.89 36.57
CA ALA A 3 28.37 31.79 35.63
C ALA A 3 27.06 31.07 35.24
N ASN A 4 26.04 31.09 36.11
CA ASN A 4 24.72 30.53 35.82
C ASN A 4 23.95 31.30 34.75
N LEU A 5 24.06 32.63 34.70
CA LEU A 5 23.37 33.45 33.70
C LEU A 5 23.96 33.23 32.29
N PHE A 6 25.27 33.03 32.21
CA PHE A 6 25.98 32.71 30.97
C PHE A 6 25.60 31.32 30.43
N LYS A 7 25.51 30.31 31.32
CA LYS A 7 25.12 28.94 30.96
C LYS A 7 23.69 28.87 30.41
N ILE A 8 22.75 29.60 31.00
CA ILE A 8 21.35 29.68 30.53
C ILE A 8 21.25 30.37 29.16
N ARG A 9 22.04 31.42 28.90
CA ARG A 9 22.09 32.07 27.58
C ARG A 9 22.71 31.17 26.51
N LEU A 10 23.73 30.38 26.86
CA LEU A 10 24.34 29.43 25.93
C LEU A 10 23.36 28.33 25.53
N LEU A 11 22.66 27.74 26.52
CA LEU A 11 21.66 26.70 26.32
C LEU A 11 20.49 27.21 25.46
N SER A 12 19.96 28.41 25.73
CA SER A 12 18.86 28.96 24.93
C SER A 12 19.26 29.26 23.48
N LYS A 13 20.50 29.65 23.23
CA LYS A 13 21.05 29.86 21.87
C LYS A 13 21.24 28.53 21.14
N GLN A 14 21.78 27.50 21.82
CA GLN A 14 21.92 26.15 21.27
C GLN A 14 20.57 25.52 20.93
N VAL A 15 19.57 25.62 21.81
CA VAL A 15 18.22 25.13 21.56
C VAL A 15 17.58 25.84 20.37
N ARG A 16 17.78 27.16 20.22
CA ARG A 16 17.23 27.94 19.09
C ARG A 16 17.91 27.60 17.75
N VAL A 17 19.21 27.32 17.75
CA VAL A 17 19.93 26.85 16.55
C VAL A 17 19.48 25.44 16.19
N LEU A 18 19.36 24.54 17.17
CA LEU A 18 18.84 23.17 16.95
C LEU A 18 17.42 23.18 16.38
N THR A 19 16.50 24.00 16.89
CA THR A 19 15.14 24.08 16.34
C THR A 19 15.10 24.67 14.93
N ASN A 20 15.98 25.63 14.62
CA ASN A 20 16.09 26.21 13.28
C ASN A 20 16.69 25.22 12.26
N GLU A 21 17.78 24.53 12.62
CA GLU A 21 18.42 23.47 11.83
C GLU A 21 17.43 22.34 11.49
N HIS A 22 16.69 21.85 12.49
CA HIS A 22 15.68 20.82 12.27
C HIS A 22 14.52 21.32 11.39
N GLY A 23 14.10 22.58 11.56
CA GLY A 23 13.07 23.23 10.74
C GLY A 23 13.49 23.37 9.27
N VAL A 24 14.70 23.89 9.02
CA VAL A 24 15.27 24.05 7.68
C VAL A 24 15.43 22.69 6.99
N ARG A 25 15.96 21.67 7.68
CA ARG A 25 16.08 20.30 7.13
C ARG A 25 14.71 19.72 6.77
N LYS A 26 13.68 19.95 7.60
CA LYS A 26 12.32 19.49 7.32
C LYS A 26 11.72 20.20 6.10
N ILE A 27 11.91 21.51 5.97
CA ILE A 27 11.43 22.28 4.81
C ILE A 27 12.15 21.82 3.53
N LEU A 28 13.47 21.68 3.57
CA LEU A 28 14.27 21.19 2.45
C LEU A 28 13.81 19.79 2.02
N PHE A 29 13.60 18.88 2.97
CA PHE A 29 13.09 17.54 2.69
C PHE A 29 11.71 17.57 2.01
N LEU A 30 10.81 18.44 2.46
CA LEU A 30 9.49 18.61 1.84
C LEU A 30 9.58 19.16 0.41
N LEU A 31 10.48 20.12 0.16
CA LEU A 31 10.73 20.69 -1.16
C LEU A 31 11.32 19.64 -2.12
N ILE A 32 12.37 18.94 -1.71
CA ILE A 32 12.97 17.85 -2.49
C ILE A 32 11.92 16.78 -2.79
N SER A 33 11.16 16.35 -1.78
CA SER A 33 10.08 15.38 -1.95
C SER A 33 9.00 15.87 -2.92
N ARG A 34 8.74 17.18 -2.99
CA ARG A 34 7.81 17.76 -3.96
C ARG A 34 8.39 17.73 -5.37
N ILE A 35 9.64 18.15 -5.56
CA ILE A 35 10.33 18.14 -6.86
C ILE A 35 10.35 16.71 -7.43
N VAL A 36 10.82 15.74 -6.64
CA VAL A 36 10.87 14.33 -7.04
C VAL A 36 9.50 13.81 -7.48
N ARG A 37 8.43 14.14 -6.75
CA ARG A 37 7.07 13.73 -7.14
C ARG A 37 6.63 14.33 -8.47
N VAL A 38 6.90 15.61 -8.70
CA VAL A 38 6.57 16.28 -9.98
C VAL A 38 7.36 15.65 -11.12
N THR A 39 8.67 15.43 -10.93
CA THR A 39 9.51 14.75 -11.93
C THR A 39 8.98 13.37 -12.28
N LEU A 40 8.60 12.56 -11.29
CA LEU A 40 8.03 11.23 -11.53
C LEU A 40 6.70 11.27 -12.29
N VAL A 41 5.84 12.26 -12.04
CA VAL A 41 4.61 12.46 -12.82
C VAL A 41 4.94 12.85 -14.26
N MET A 42 5.88 13.77 -14.47
CA MET A 42 6.30 14.20 -15.81
C MET A 42 6.89 13.03 -16.62
N VAL A 43 7.72 12.19 -15.99
CA VAL A 43 8.24 10.96 -16.61
C VAL A 43 7.14 9.95 -16.89
N SER A 44 6.05 9.95 -16.12
CA SER A 44 4.92 9.04 -16.32
C SER A 44 3.98 9.47 -17.45
N LEU A 45 3.95 10.75 -17.82
CA LEU A 45 3.11 11.27 -18.91
C LEU A 45 3.29 10.52 -20.24
N PRO A 46 4.51 10.32 -20.77
CA PRO A 46 4.70 9.56 -22.01
C PRO A 46 4.35 8.06 -21.87
N ILE A 47 4.29 7.54 -20.64
CA ILE A 47 3.94 6.14 -20.37
C ILE A 47 2.42 5.94 -20.44
N VAL A 48 1.61 6.96 -20.16
CA VAL A 48 0.14 6.85 -20.18
C VAL A 48 -0.41 6.41 -21.54
N PRO A 49 -0.03 7.01 -22.69
CA PRO A 49 -0.47 6.52 -24.00
C PRO A 49 -0.11 5.06 -24.24
N LEU A 50 1.08 4.61 -23.82
CA LEU A 50 1.50 3.22 -23.95
C LEU A 50 0.57 2.30 -23.14
N LEU A 51 0.28 2.65 -21.89
CA LEU A 51 -0.70 1.93 -21.06
C LEU A 51 -2.07 1.83 -21.76
N ARG A 52 -2.54 2.94 -22.36
CA ARG A 52 -3.85 2.98 -23.03
C ARG A 52 -3.89 2.11 -24.30
N ILE A 53 -2.80 2.06 -25.05
CA ILE A 53 -2.64 1.19 -26.22
C ILE A 53 -2.58 -0.28 -25.76
N SER A 54 -1.78 -0.59 -24.74
CA SER A 54 -1.69 -1.95 -24.18
C SER A 54 -3.04 -2.45 -23.68
N ASN A 55 -3.85 -1.58 -23.07
CA ASN A 55 -5.19 -1.91 -22.58
C ASN A 55 -6.17 -2.36 -23.70
N ARG A 56 -5.88 -2.06 -24.97
CA ARG A 56 -6.67 -2.53 -26.12
C ARG A 56 -6.43 -4.00 -26.44
N ILE A 57 -5.24 -4.52 -26.10
CA ILE A 57 -4.83 -5.91 -26.39
C ILE A 57 -5.06 -6.77 -25.15
N TYR A 58 -4.60 -6.32 -23.99
CA TYR A 58 -4.79 -6.98 -22.70
C TYR A 58 -5.37 -5.97 -21.72
N PRO A 59 -6.46 -6.27 -21.01
CA PRO A 59 -7.05 -5.30 -20.08
C PRO A 59 -6.09 -5.06 -18.91
N VAL A 60 -5.41 -3.91 -18.90
CA VAL A 60 -4.47 -3.49 -17.86
C VAL A 60 -5.03 -2.27 -17.16
N LYS A 61 -5.17 -2.33 -15.83
CA LYS A 61 -5.69 -1.22 -15.04
C LYS A 61 -4.79 -0.87 -13.86
N LEU A 62 -4.78 0.40 -13.50
CA LEU A 62 -4.11 0.91 -12.30
C LEU A 62 -5.04 0.74 -11.10
N VAL A 63 -4.50 0.24 -9.99
CA VAL A 63 -5.28 0.02 -8.77
C VAL A 63 -4.58 0.60 -7.55
N ASN A 64 -5.33 1.37 -6.76
CA ASN A 64 -4.89 1.79 -5.43
C ASN A 64 -5.29 0.72 -4.41
N ILE A 65 -4.31 0.06 -3.80
CA ILE A 65 -4.56 -0.96 -2.79
C ILE A 65 -4.62 -0.31 -1.41
N ARG A 66 -5.79 -0.43 -0.76
CA ARG A 66 -6.11 0.13 0.56
C ARG A 66 -5.25 -0.48 1.68
N SER A 67 -4.04 0.01 1.81
CA SER A 67 -2.99 -0.56 2.67
C SER A 67 -3.00 -0.01 4.09
N LYS A 68 -3.81 1.02 4.37
CA LYS A 68 -3.92 1.64 5.70
C LYS A 68 -4.90 0.92 6.61
N GLU A 69 -5.94 0.31 6.04
CA GLU A 69 -7.07 -0.27 6.77
C GLU A 69 -6.89 -1.78 6.88
N ILE A 70 -6.79 -2.30 8.11
CA ILE A 70 -6.57 -3.73 8.36
C ILE A 70 -7.65 -4.59 7.71
N GLY A 71 -8.93 -4.24 7.92
CA GLY A 71 -10.06 -5.02 7.43
C GLY A 71 -10.22 -5.04 5.91
N HIS A 72 -9.78 -3.99 5.20
CA HIS A 72 -9.92 -3.89 3.75
C HIS A 72 -8.68 -4.33 2.99
N PHE A 73 -7.48 -4.18 3.58
CA PHE A 73 -6.24 -4.39 2.85
C PHE A 73 -6.15 -5.78 2.23
N VAL A 74 -6.22 -6.83 3.06
CA VAL A 74 -6.14 -8.20 2.56
C VAL A 74 -7.49 -8.64 2.01
N ALA A 75 -8.60 -8.32 2.68
CA ALA A 75 -9.92 -8.79 2.29
C ALA A 75 -10.30 -8.39 0.86
N ASP A 76 -10.12 -7.13 0.48
CA ASP A 76 -10.48 -6.68 -0.88
C ASP A 76 -9.58 -7.34 -1.93
N THR A 77 -8.28 -7.45 -1.64
CA THR A 77 -7.31 -8.07 -2.57
C THR A 77 -7.58 -9.56 -2.73
N GLU A 78 -7.93 -10.25 -1.65
CA GLU A 78 -8.27 -11.66 -1.62
C GLU A 78 -9.59 -11.92 -2.36
N TYR A 79 -10.60 -11.08 -2.12
CA TYR A 79 -11.88 -11.15 -2.81
C TYR A 79 -11.70 -10.96 -4.32
N TYR A 80 -10.89 -9.98 -4.73
CA TYR A 80 -10.55 -9.79 -6.13
C TYR A 80 -9.90 -11.05 -6.73
N LEU A 81 -8.86 -11.59 -6.08
CA LEU A 81 -8.13 -12.76 -6.58
C LEU A 81 -9.05 -13.97 -6.76
N ARG A 82 -9.91 -14.24 -5.77
CA ARG A 82 -10.92 -15.31 -5.84
C ARG A 82 -11.95 -15.08 -6.94
N ARG A 83 -12.39 -13.83 -7.13
CA ARG A 83 -13.31 -13.49 -8.22
C ARG A 83 -12.64 -13.69 -9.58
N THR A 84 -11.36 -13.36 -9.73
CA THR A 84 -10.62 -13.57 -10.96
C THR A 84 -10.25 -15.01 -11.22
N SER A 85 -10.06 -15.85 -10.20
CA SER A 85 -9.79 -17.28 -10.40
C SER A 85 -10.97 -18.02 -11.06
N LEU A 86 -12.17 -17.44 -11.03
CA LEU A 86 -13.36 -17.95 -11.71
C LEU A 86 -13.56 -17.40 -13.14
N LYS A 87 -12.71 -16.47 -13.60
CA LYS A 87 -12.83 -15.83 -14.91
C LYS A 87 -11.76 -16.34 -15.88
N ALA A 88 -12.14 -16.57 -17.14
CA ALA A 88 -11.22 -16.99 -18.19
C ALA A 88 -10.18 -15.92 -18.57
N ASN A 89 -10.56 -14.63 -18.56
CA ASN A 89 -9.70 -13.51 -18.93
C ASN A 89 -9.73 -12.42 -17.85
N PRO A 90 -8.91 -12.54 -16.78
CA PRO A 90 -8.85 -11.55 -15.73
C PRO A 90 -8.18 -10.25 -16.20
N VAL A 91 -8.55 -9.14 -15.57
CA VAL A 91 -7.87 -7.85 -15.77
C VAL A 91 -6.50 -7.90 -15.09
N PHE A 92 -5.45 -7.46 -15.76
CA PHE A 92 -4.14 -7.34 -15.14
C PHE A 92 -4.04 -6.03 -14.35
N LEU A 93 -3.72 -6.12 -13.05
CA LEU A 93 -3.71 -4.96 -12.17
C LEU A 93 -2.28 -4.50 -11.83
N LEU A 94 -2.01 -3.24 -12.15
CA LEU A 94 -0.80 -2.50 -11.74
C LEU A 94 -1.08 -1.79 -10.42
N GLY A 95 -0.66 -2.42 -9.32
CA GLY A 95 -0.98 -1.98 -7.98
C GLY A 95 -0.01 -0.95 -7.40
N TYR A 96 -0.51 -0.05 -6.58
CA TYR A 96 0.32 0.73 -5.67
C TYR A 96 -0.31 0.81 -4.30
N PHE A 97 0.54 0.86 -3.27
CA PHE A 97 0.09 1.10 -1.90
C PHE A 97 -0.09 2.59 -1.65
N GLY A 98 -0.99 2.90 -0.74
CA GLY A 98 -1.11 4.23 -0.14
C GLY A 98 0.16 4.61 0.63
N LYS A 99 0.15 5.81 1.21
CA LYS A 99 1.30 6.32 1.98
C LYS A 99 1.64 5.45 3.19
N PHE A 100 0.65 4.78 3.76
CA PHE A 100 0.76 3.99 4.99
C PHE A 100 0.44 2.53 4.71
N ILE A 101 1.24 1.64 5.27
CA ILE A 101 1.05 0.19 5.24
C ILE A 101 0.81 -0.25 6.68
N SER A 102 -0.38 -0.75 6.97
CA SER A 102 -0.81 -1.20 8.29
C SER A 102 -0.04 -2.43 8.75
N ASN A 103 0.26 -3.35 7.83
CA ASN A 103 0.98 -4.57 8.10
C ASN A 103 1.95 -4.90 6.94
N LYS A 104 3.25 -4.99 7.27
CA LYS A 104 4.30 -5.29 6.29
C LYS A 104 4.20 -6.72 5.74
N GLN A 105 3.75 -7.67 6.55
CA GLN A 105 3.58 -9.05 6.13
C GLN A 105 2.44 -9.18 5.11
N TRP A 106 1.31 -8.49 5.32
CA TRP A 106 0.26 -8.42 4.31
C TRP A 106 0.72 -7.77 3.02
N ALA A 107 1.49 -6.68 3.10
CA ALA A 107 2.08 -6.07 1.91
C ALA A 107 3.00 -7.03 1.15
N LYS A 108 3.78 -7.87 1.86
CA LYS A 108 4.61 -8.92 1.26
C LYS A 108 3.74 -9.97 0.56
N MET A 109 2.69 -10.45 1.22
CA MET A 109 1.80 -11.46 0.66
C MET A 109 1.05 -10.95 -0.57
N VAL A 110 0.48 -9.74 -0.53
CA VAL A 110 -0.19 -9.11 -1.68
C VAL A 110 0.76 -8.96 -2.86
N LYS A 111 2.02 -8.57 -2.63
CA LYS A 111 3.06 -8.45 -3.66
C LYS A 111 3.41 -9.77 -4.37
N ARG A 112 3.06 -10.92 -3.81
CA ARG A 112 3.24 -12.23 -4.48
C ARG A 112 2.24 -12.43 -5.61
N HIS A 113 1.07 -11.79 -5.51
CA HIS A 113 -0.04 -11.97 -6.46
C HIS A 113 -0.26 -10.76 -7.37
N PHE A 114 0.15 -9.56 -6.93
CA PHE A 114 -0.02 -8.32 -7.68
C PHE A 114 1.33 -7.71 -8.03
N LEU A 115 1.44 -7.14 -9.24
CA LEU A 115 2.57 -6.28 -9.57
C LEU A 115 2.41 -4.95 -8.85
N VAL A 116 2.98 -4.83 -7.65
CA VAL A 116 2.87 -3.62 -6.83
C VAL A 116 4.14 -2.78 -6.88
N ASN A 117 4.03 -1.55 -7.38
CA ASN A 117 5.13 -0.59 -7.41
C ASN A 117 4.64 0.82 -7.05
N GLY A 118 5.37 1.51 -6.17
CA GLY A 118 5.05 2.89 -5.79
C GLY A 118 5.09 3.89 -6.96
N CYS A 119 5.83 3.57 -8.03
CA CYS A 119 5.86 4.38 -9.24
C CYS A 119 4.51 4.42 -9.97
N PHE A 120 3.70 3.36 -9.88
CA PHE A 120 2.38 3.32 -10.52
C PHE A 120 1.41 4.35 -9.92
N ARG A 121 1.67 4.84 -8.70
CA ARG A 121 0.93 5.99 -8.15
C ARG A 121 1.10 7.24 -9.00
N TYR A 122 2.32 7.50 -9.46
CA TYR A 122 2.59 8.67 -10.32
C TYR A 122 2.02 8.47 -11.72
N LEU A 123 2.02 7.22 -12.21
CA LEU A 123 1.34 6.85 -13.44
C LEU A 123 -0.18 7.06 -13.34
N ALA A 124 -0.80 6.74 -12.22
CA ALA A 124 -2.22 7.03 -11.98
C ALA A 124 -2.50 8.54 -11.92
N VAL A 125 -1.67 9.32 -11.23
CA VAL A 125 -1.78 10.78 -11.23
C VAL A 125 -1.64 11.34 -12.65
N ALA A 126 -0.67 10.86 -13.43
CA ALA A 126 -0.49 11.25 -14.82
C ALA A 126 -1.69 10.84 -15.70
N ASN A 127 -2.23 9.62 -15.52
CA ASN A 127 -3.40 9.14 -16.27
C ASN A 127 -4.62 10.04 -16.08
N ARG A 128 -4.85 10.55 -14.88
CA ARG A 128 -5.95 11.47 -14.55
C ARG A 128 -5.86 12.84 -15.21
N LEU A 129 -4.70 13.20 -15.77
CA LEU A 129 -4.55 14.42 -16.57
C LEU A 129 -5.13 14.28 -17.99
N PHE A 130 -5.36 13.04 -18.44
CA PHE A 130 -5.98 12.75 -19.72
C PHE A 130 -7.47 12.46 -19.55
N SER A 131 -8.28 12.81 -20.54
CA SER A 131 -9.71 12.47 -20.54
C SER A 131 -9.94 10.95 -20.54
N GLY A 132 -11.03 10.51 -19.91
CA GLY A 132 -11.41 9.09 -19.85
C GLY A 132 -10.52 8.22 -18.96
N ALA A 133 -9.83 8.82 -17.97
CA ALA A 133 -8.89 8.15 -17.09
C ALA A 133 -9.51 6.96 -16.32
N GLU A 134 -10.78 7.07 -15.96
CA GLU A 134 -11.56 6.08 -15.20
C GLU A 134 -11.61 4.71 -15.87
N LYS A 135 -11.52 4.64 -17.20
CA LYS A 135 -11.51 3.38 -17.95
C LYS A 135 -10.27 2.53 -17.65
N TYR A 136 -9.17 3.18 -17.25
CA TYR A 136 -7.87 2.58 -16.99
C TYR A 136 -7.54 2.48 -15.50
N GLU A 137 -8.49 2.86 -14.64
CA GLU A 137 -8.40 2.69 -13.19
C GLU A 137 -9.35 1.59 -12.74
N PHE A 138 -8.96 0.91 -11.66
CA PHE A 138 -9.74 -0.13 -11.02
C PHE A 138 -9.83 0.18 -9.54
N GLU A 139 -11.03 0.05 -8.99
CA GLU A 139 -11.26 0.16 -7.56
C GLU A 139 -11.44 -1.24 -6.98
N LEU A 140 -10.64 -1.56 -5.96
CA LEU A 140 -10.86 -2.73 -5.13
C LEU A 140 -12.01 -2.43 -4.18
N LEU A 141 -13.21 -2.43 -4.75
CA LEU A 141 -14.44 -2.45 -3.98
C LEU A 141 -14.74 -3.90 -3.64
N ASP A 142 -14.99 -4.14 -2.35
CA ASP A 142 -15.89 -5.22 -1.95
C ASP A 142 -17.14 -5.06 -2.81
N GLY A 143 -17.42 -6.04 -3.68
CA GLY A 143 -18.25 -5.86 -4.89
C GLY A 143 -19.55 -5.09 -4.68
N GLU A 144 -20.16 -4.59 -5.76
CA GLU A 144 -21.39 -3.76 -5.82
C GLU A 144 -22.62 -4.22 -4.98
N GLY A 145 -22.54 -5.28 -4.17
CA GLY A 145 -23.56 -5.73 -3.21
C GLY A 145 -23.06 -5.95 -1.77
N GLY A 146 -21.88 -5.47 -1.37
CA GLY A 146 -21.34 -5.67 -0.02
C GLY A 146 -21.14 -7.16 0.34
N PHE A 147 -21.23 -7.49 1.63
CA PHE A 147 -21.07 -8.86 2.18
C PHE A 147 -21.89 -9.93 1.44
N ARG A 148 -23.03 -9.54 0.84
CA ARG A 148 -23.90 -10.43 0.03
C ARG A 148 -23.23 -10.94 -1.24
N GLY A 149 -22.38 -10.13 -1.88
CA GLY A 149 -21.59 -10.55 -3.05
C GLY A 149 -20.40 -11.46 -2.71
N GLN A 150 -20.00 -11.51 -1.44
CA GLN A 150 -18.93 -12.40 -0.96
C GLN A 150 -19.42 -13.83 -0.76
N PHE A 151 -20.66 -14.04 -0.33
CA PHE A 151 -21.25 -15.37 -0.13
C PHE A 151 -21.34 -16.21 -1.41
N GLY A 152 -21.37 -15.60 -2.59
CA GLY A 152 -21.35 -16.34 -3.86
C GLY A 152 -19.96 -16.78 -4.33
N ILE A 153 -18.89 -16.22 -3.77
CA ILE A 153 -17.51 -16.47 -4.24
C ILE A 153 -16.70 -17.21 -3.19
N VAL A 154 -16.75 -16.75 -1.93
CA VAL A 154 -15.93 -17.29 -0.84
C VAL A 154 -16.17 -18.79 -0.59
N PRO A 155 -17.42 -19.30 -0.55
CA PRO A 155 -17.65 -20.74 -0.32
C PRO A 155 -17.20 -21.63 -1.49
N HIS A 156 -17.12 -21.08 -2.70
CA HIS A 156 -16.80 -21.83 -3.92
C HIS A 156 -15.34 -21.65 -4.38
N THR A 157 -14.52 -20.99 -3.56
CA THR A 157 -13.12 -20.70 -3.89
C THR A 157 -12.21 -20.99 -2.71
N ILE A 158 -10.98 -21.36 -3.01
CA ILE A 158 -9.94 -21.52 -2.01
C ILE A 158 -9.24 -20.17 -1.73
N PRO A 159 -8.71 -19.95 -0.51
CA PRO A 159 -7.91 -18.77 -0.24
C PRO A 159 -6.73 -18.65 -1.19
N GLN A 160 -6.49 -17.48 -1.76
CA GLN A 160 -5.40 -17.21 -2.71
C GLN A 160 -4.18 -16.65 -1.98
N ILE A 161 -4.39 -15.68 -1.09
CA ILE A 161 -3.36 -15.09 -0.24
C ILE A 161 -3.13 -16.00 0.96
N ARG A 162 -1.94 -16.60 1.05
CA ARG A 162 -1.55 -17.50 2.15
C ARG A 162 -0.14 -17.20 2.65
N PHE A 163 0.08 -17.55 3.90
CA PHE A 163 1.42 -17.65 4.47
C PHE A 163 2.16 -18.82 3.83
N LEU A 164 3.47 -18.66 3.68
CA LEU A 164 4.35 -19.78 3.33
C LEU A 164 4.58 -20.67 4.57
N ASP A 165 5.06 -21.89 4.36
CA ASP A 165 5.27 -22.86 5.43
C ASP A 165 6.29 -22.38 6.47
N ASP A 166 7.34 -21.69 6.04
CA ASP A 166 8.35 -21.07 6.91
C ASP A 166 7.76 -19.90 7.72
N GLU A 167 6.92 -19.08 7.10
CA GLU A 167 6.22 -17.98 7.77
C GLU A 167 5.22 -18.48 8.81
N ASN A 168 4.48 -19.55 8.47
CA ASN A 168 3.58 -20.22 9.40
C ASN A 168 4.34 -20.84 10.57
N LYS A 169 5.47 -21.52 10.30
CA LYS A 169 6.32 -22.09 11.34
C LYS A 169 6.80 -21.02 12.31
N GLY A 170 7.31 -19.89 11.80
CA GLY A 170 7.72 -18.76 12.65
C GLY A 170 6.56 -18.15 13.44
N GLY A 171 5.35 -18.12 12.86
CA GLY A 171 4.14 -17.73 13.57
C GLY A 171 3.80 -18.66 14.73
N TRP A 172 3.90 -19.98 14.52
CA TRP A 172 3.68 -20.98 15.56
C TRP A 172 4.74 -20.93 16.66
N GLU A 173 6.02 -20.80 16.30
CA GLU A 173 7.10 -20.63 17.27
C GLU A 173 6.89 -19.39 18.15
N TYR A 174 6.42 -18.29 17.56
CA TYR A 174 6.05 -17.10 18.33
C TYR A 174 4.86 -17.33 19.26
N LEU A 175 3.80 -17.96 18.78
CA LEU A 175 2.62 -18.29 19.61
C LEU A 175 3.00 -19.21 20.79
N ASP A 176 3.81 -20.23 20.54
CA ASP A 176 4.30 -21.14 21.58
C ASP A 176 5.15 -20.40 22.62
N SER A 177 5.98 -19.44 22.19
CA SER A 177 6.74 -18.57 23.10
C SER A 177 5.84 -17.68 23.98
N CYS A 178 4.62 -17.38 23.54
CA CYS A 178 3.59 -16.69 24.33
C CYS A 178 2.74 -17.65 25.18
N GLY A 179 3.04 -18.96 25.16
CA GLY A 179 2.30 -20.00 25.86
C GLY A 179 1.01 -20.43 25.16
N ILE A 180 0.82 -20.08 23.89
CA ILE A 180 -0.33 -20.50 23.08
C ILE A 180 0.09 -21.69 22.23
N ARG A 181 -0.42 -22.88 22.57
CA ARG A 181 -0.15 -24.12 21.84
C ARG A 181 -1.21 -24.37 20.78
N GLU A 182 -0.87 -25.17 19.78
CA GLU A 182 -1.75 -25.48 18.63
C GLU A 182 -3.14 -26.01 19.01
N LYS A 183 -3.24 -26.72 20.15
CA LYS A 183 -4.51 -27.29 20.64
C LYS A 183 -5.28 -26.37 21.59
N ASP A 184 -4.71 -25.22 21.95
CA ASP A 184 -5.37 -24.29 22.85
C ASP A 184 -6.53 -23.60 22.13
N LYS A 185 -7.61 -23.34 22.87
CA LYS A 185 -8.76 -22.60 22.34
C LYS A 185 -8.51 -21.12 22.55
N TYR A 186 -8.56 -20.34 21.48
CA TYR A 186 -8.43 -18.89 21.52
C TYR A 186 -9.52 -18.22 20.68
N ILE A 187 -9.86 -16.99 21.05
CA ILE A 187 -10.77 -16.13 20.30
C ILE A 187 -9.91 -15.09 19.59
N CYS A 188 -9.93 -15.08 18.27
CA CYS A 188 -9.39 -13.98 17.49
C CYS A 188 -10.41 -12.84 17.49
N LEU A 189 -9.98 -11.64 17.91
CA LEU A 189 -10.77 -10.41 17.87
C LEU A 189 -10.56 -9.66 16.55
#